data_AF-A0A3B7MWQ2-F1
#
_entry.id   AF-A0A3B7MWQ2-F1
#
_cell.length_a   1.000
_cell.length_b   1.000
_cell.length_c   1.000
_cell.angle_alpha   90.00
_cell.angle_beta   90.00
_cell.angle_gamma   90.00
#
_symmetry.space_group_name_H-M   'P 1'
#
loop_
_entity.id
_entity.type
_entity.pdbx_description
1 polymer ?
#
loop_
_entity_poly.entity_id
_entity_poly.type
_entity_poly.pdbx_seq_one_letter_code
_entity_poly.pdbx_strand_id
1 'polypeptide(L)' 'MKILLCIGCLTTGCSIPETKVYVCDSKNAIRYHYKATCRGLSNCRHAIISLSLKEARNRGKTLCKWED' A
#
# COMPACT_ATOMS: atom_id res chain seq x y z
N MET A 1 -5.55 40.96 -34.91
CA MET A 1 -4.76 39.76 -34.59
C MET A 1 -5.08 39.33 -33.16
N LYS A 2 -5.82 38.23 -32.97
CA LYS A 2 -6.18 37.69 -31.65
C LYS A 2 -5.08 36.71 -31.24
N ILE A 3 -4.17 37.13 -30.36
CA ILE A 3 -3.16 36.25 -29.76
C ILE A 3 -3.90 35.34 -28.76
N LEU A 4 -4.10 34.09 -29.17
CA LEU A 4 -4.53 33.02 -28.27
C LEU A 4 -3.34 32.68 -27.36
N LEU A 5 -3.42 33.08 -26.10
CA LEU A 5 -2.48 32.68 -25.06
C LEU A 5 -2.94 31.32 -24.50
N CYS A 6 -2.46 30.23 -25.09
CA CYS A 6 -2.63 28.89 -24.52
C CYS A 6 -1.73 28.77 -23.28
N ILE A 7 -2.32 28.99 -22.10
CA ILE A 7 -1.69 28.72 -20.80
C ILE A 7 -1.66 27.19 -20.64
N GLY A 8 -0.55 26.59 -21.09
CA GLY A 8 -0.23 25.19 -20.82
C GLY A 8 0.14 25.03 -19.34
N CYS A 9 -0.79 24.51 -18.54
CA CYS A 9 -0.50 24.06 -17.19
C CYS A 9 0.34 22.78 -17.29
N LEU A 10 1.66 22.87 -17.05
CA LEU A 10 2.52 21.70 -16.91
C LEU A 10 2.13 20.98 -15.61
N THR A 11 1.26 19.98 -15.72
CA THR A 11 0.99 19.04 -14.63
C THR A 11 2.18 18.08 -14.50
N THR A 12 3.24 18.52 -13.84
CA THR A 12 4.29 17.60 -13.38
C THR A 12 3.70 16.70 -12.29
N GLY A 13 3.23 15.52 -12.70
CA GLY A 13 2.71 14.50 -11.81
C GLY A 13 3.81 13.94 -10.91
N CYS A 14 3.89 14.44 -9.66
CA CYS A 14 4.75 13.85 -8.65
C CYS A 14 4.12 12.53 -8.18
N SER A 15 4.74 11.40 -8.52
CA SER A 15 4.32 10.09 -8.00
C SER A 15 4.81 9.98 -6.56
N ILE A 16 3.90 10.07 -5.60
CA ILE A 16 4.25 9.86 -4.19
C ILE A 16 4.66 8.39 -4.04
N PRO A 17 5.85 8.07 -3.53
CA PRO A 17 6.26 6.69 -3.33
C PRO A 17 5.30 6.01 -2.34
N GLU A 18 4.52 5.05 -2.82
CA GLU A 18 3.61 4.28 -1.98
C GLU A 18 4.38 3.25 -1.16
N THR A 19 4.23 3.30 0.16
CA THR A 19 4.76 2.26 1.05
C THR A 19 4.09 0.92 0.73
N LYS A 20 4.88 -0.07 0.32
CA LYS A 20 4.41 -1.45 0.14
C LYS A 20 4.41 -2.20 1.47
N VAL A 21 3.39 -3.02 1.67
CA VAL A 21 3.23 -3.88 2.85
C VAL A 21 2.77 -5.27 2.42
N TYR A 22 2.96 -6.24 3.30
CA TYR A 22 2.62 -7.65 3.12
C TYR A 22 1.37 -8.01 3.91
N VAL A 23 0.49 -8.79 3.30
CA VAL A 23 -0.76 -9.27 3.90
C VAL A 23 -0.93 -10.75 3.59
N CYS A 24 -1.39 -11.52 4.57
CA CYS A 24 -1.83 -12.90 4.34
C CYS A 24 -3.18 -12.89 3.62
N ASP A 25 -3.29 -13.52 2.45
CA ASP A 25 -4.52 -13.60 1.65
C ASP A 25 -5.51 -14.63 2.22
N SER A 26 -5.90 -14.42 3.46
CA SER A 26 -6.93 -15.20 4.14
C SER A 26 -8.07 -14.27 4.56
N LYS A 27 -9.31 -14.76 4.48
CA LYS A 27 -10.50 -14.03 4.95
C LYS A 27 -10.37 -13.55 6.41
N ASN A 28 -9.67 -14.33 7.24
CA ASN A 28 -9.50 -14.04 8.67
C ASN A 28 -8.27 -13.17 8.99
N ALA A 29 -7.44 -12.83 8.01
CA ALA A 29 -6.25 -12.01 8.25
C ALA A 29 -6.67 -10.55 8.48
N ILE A 30 -6.47 -10.01 9.68
CA ILE A 30 -6.82 -8.60 10.02
C ILE A 30 -5.60 -7.67 10.08
N ARG A 31 -4.41 -8.19 9.77
CA ARG A 31 -3.13 -7.47 9.96
C ARG A 31 -2.36 -7.32 8.65
N TYR A 32 -1.63 -6.21 8.53
CA TYR A 32 -0.58 -6.01 7.53
C TYR A 32 0.79 -5.95 8.21
N HIS A 33 1.84 -6.18 7.42
CA HIS A 33 3.21 -6.34 7.88
C HIS A 33 4.16 -5.53 6.99
N TYR A 34 5.16 -4.89 7.57
CA TYR A 34 6.19 -4.18 6.78
C TYR A 34 7.23 -5.14 6.23
N LYS A 35 7.48 -6.25 6.92
CA LYS A 35 8.46 -7.27 6.53
C LYS A 35 7.75 -8.57 6.15
N ALA A 36 8.12 -9.14 5.01
CA ALA A 36 7.63 -10.47 4.60
C ALA A 36 8.02 -11.57 5.59
N THR A 37 9.09 -11.36 6.36
CA THR A 37 9.62 -12.27 7.39
C THR A 37 9.08 -12.00 8.79
N CYS A 38 8.04 -11.17 8.93
CA CYS A 38 7.42 -10.87 10.22
C CYS A 38 6.98 -12.17 10.93
N ARG A 39 7.27 -12.29 12.23
CA ARG A 39 6.81 -13.42 13.07
C ARG A 39 5.29 -13.64 12.96
N GLY A 40 4.52 -12.58 12.78
CA GLY A 40 3.07 -12.68 12.59
C GLY A 40 2.63 -13.31 11.26
N LEU A 41 3.50 -13.34 10.25
CA LEU A 41 3.22 -13.98 8.95
C LEU A 41 3.61 -15.46 8.90
N SER A 42 4.43 -15.96 9.84
CA SER A 42 4.94 -17.34 9.79
C SER A 42 3.85 -18.41 9.83
N ASN A 43 2.69 -18.08 10.40
CA ASN A 43 1.54 -18.99 10.51
C ASN A 43 0.55 -18.86 9.33
N CYS A 44 0.83 -17.97 8.36
CA CYS A 44 -0.03 -17.82 7.18
C CYS A 44 0.07 -19.09 6.32
N ARG A 45 -1.07 -19.78 6.15
CA ARG A 45 -1.20 -20.96 5.27
C ARG A 45 -1.65 -20.61 3.84
N HIS A 46 -1.87 -19.33 3.58
CA HIS A 46 -2.34 -18.81 2.30
C HIS A 46 -1.21 -18.05 1.60
N ALA A 47 -1.46 -17.53 0.41
CA ALA A 47 -0.51 -16.67 -0.27
C ALA A 47 -0.24 -15.40 0.55
N ILE A 48 1.02 -14.96 0.57
CA ILE A 48 1.39 -13.64 1.08
C ILE A 48 1.41 -12.70 -0.10
N ILE A 49 0.55 -11.69 -0.10
CA ILE A 49 0.45 -10.68 -1.16
C ILE A 49 1.06 -9.37 -0.69
N SER A 50 1.68 -8.64 -1.62
CA SER A 50 2.16 -7.28 -1.38
C SER A 50 1.20 -6.26 -1.98
N LEU A 51 0.80 -5.27 -1.20
CA LEU A 51 -0.10 -4.19 -1.63
C LEU A 51 0.29 -2.86 -0.97
N SER A 52 -0.33 -1.75 -1.38
CA SER A 52 0.03 -0.45 -0.79
C SER A 52 -0.51 -0.33 0.65
N LEU A 53 0.19 0.42 1.50
CA LEU A 53 -0.23 0.68 2.88
C LEU A 53 -1.61 1.34 2.93
N LYS A 54 -1.92 2.20 1.96
CA LYS A 54 -3.25 2.81 1.81
C LYS A 54 -4.29 1.74 1.52
N GLU A 55 -4.02 0.83 0.60
CA GLU A 55 -4.92 -0.27 0.28
C GLU A 55 -5.12 -1.22 1.48
N ALA A 56 -4.07 -1.52 2.25
CA ALA A 56 -4.18 -2.33 3.46
C ALA A 56 -5.15 -1.71 4.48
N ARG A 57 -5.01 -0.39 4.72
CA ARG A 57 -5.88 0.36 5.63
C ARG A 57 -7.32 0.42 5.10
N ASN A 58 -7.49 0.65 3.80
CA ASN A 58 -8.81 0.66 3.16
C ASN A 58 -9.52 -0.69 3.28
N ARG A 59 -8.76 -1.80 3.25
CA ARG A 59 -9.25 -3.17 3.51
C ARG A 59 -9.46 -3.46 5.01
N GLY A 60 -9.37 -2.46 5.89
CA GLY A 60 -9.57 -2.59 7.34
C GLY A 60 -8.45 -3.34 8.06
N LYS A 61 -7.28 -3.52 7.44
CA LYS A 61 -6.14 -4.19 8.08
C LYS A 61 -5.42 -3.24 9.04
N THR A 62 -4.92 -3.79 10.14
CA THR A 62 -4.17 -3.06 11.18
C THR A 62 -2.70 -3.48 11.21
N LEU A 63 -1.82 -2.68 11.80
CA LEU A 63 -0.40 -3.06 11.92
C LEU A 63 -0.23 -4.31 12.80
N CYS A 64 0.68 -5.19 12.42
CA CYS A 64 1.07 -6.31 13.26
C CYS A 64 1.82 -5.84 14.51
N LYS A 65 1.43 -6.34 15.70
CA LYS A 65 2.07 -6.00 16.98
C LYS A 65 3.55 -6.44 17.09
N TRP A 66 4.01 -7.32 16.20
CA TRP A 66 5.40 -7.79 16.15
C TRP A 66 6.31 -6.88 15.33
N GLU A 67 5.73 -5.90 14.64
CA GLU A 67 6.45 -4.85 13.92
C GLU A 67 6.60 -3.67 14.89
N ASP A 68 7.59 -3.77 15.78
CA ASP A 68 8.15 -2.63 16.52
C ASP A 68 9.08 -1.83 15.59
#